data_AF-A0A7J9KXH4-F1
#
_entry.id   AF-A0A7J9KXH4-F1
#
_cell.length_a   1.000
_cell.length_b   1.000
_cell.length_c   1.000
_cell.angle_alpha   90.00
_cell.angle_beta   90.00
_cell.angle_gamma   90.00
#
_symmetry.space_group_name_H-M   'P 1'
#
loop_
_entity.id
_entity.type
_entity.pdbx_description
1 polymer ?
#
loop_
_entity_poly.entity_id
_entity_poly.type
_entity_poly.pdbx_seq_one_letter_code
_entity_poly.pdbx_strand_id
1 'polypeptide(L)'
;MLTFRPSHLRRYTFCITRPLTPLLPPSSSHFLPSNSPFFRPKPLSLSSLNPHSNMSTRPSAFDALMSNARRLAGKKSSSSSSPTKKRKSLDSSPTQNPNPTKTVESTDVKHDPEVSSDGIGKPINDSPKPNLDEAKKPPDSKKVKVGSASERNVEMKGKIGLLKKKPADFDPNMVACWEKGERVPFLFLSLAFDLISNETGRIVITDIVCNMLRTVIATTPDDLVATVYLAANKVAPAHEGLELGIGDASIIKALAEACGRTESQVKSQYKDKGDLGLVAQASRSSQSMMRKPDPLTVIKVFDTFRLIAKESGKDSQEKKKNRIKSLLVAATDCEPQYLIRLLQTKLRIGFSEQTLLAALGQAAVYNEQHSKPPPNVQSPLEEAAKIVKQVFSILPVYDKIVPALLTGGIWDLPKSCGFTPGVPVGPMLAKPTKGVAEIINKFQDIDFICEYKYDGERAQIHYMENGSVEIYSRNAECNTGKFPDVVAAISRLPSPPLHQAKHTGQNFSSESFLTMPVRKAFVPSAIVKLVFTNASLVTSHLFKKPSVKSFVLDCELVAYDRVQKKILPFQVDMVGGVYFDMQILITRARKNVVVSEIKVDVCIFAFDILYLNGQPLLHEQLKVRKE
;
A
#
# COMPACT_ATOMS: atom_id res chain seq x y z
N MET A 1 -58.20 -10.24 28.08
CA MET A 1 -57.48 -11.41 27.55
C MET A 1 -57.76 -11.49 26.05
N LEU A 2 -56.86 -12.05 25.23
CA LEU A 2 -56.94 -12.15 23.75
C LEU A 2 -56.91 -10.81 22.99
N THR A 3 -55.70 -10.38 22.61
CA THR A 3 -55.45 -9.31 21.65
C THR A 3 -55.08 -9.87 20.28
N PHE A 4 -55.66 -9.28 19.22
CA PHE A 4 -55.40 -9.62 17.82
C PHE A 4 -53.94 -9.36 17.41
N ARG A 5 -53.41 -10.19 16.49
CA ARG A 5 -52.22 -9.86 15.67
C ARG A 5 -52.64 -9.70 14.20
N PRO A 6 -52.23 -8.62 13.51
CA PRO A 6 -52.48 -8.47 12.07
C PRO A 6 -51.56 -9.35 11.23
N SER A 7 -52.03 -9.71 10.04
CA SER A 7 -51.44 -10.66 9.11
C SER A 7 -50.37 -10.07 8.17
N HIS A 8 -49.57 -10.94 7.58
CA HIS A 8 -48.45 -10.58 6.71
C HIS A 8 -48.89 -9.98 5.36
N LEU A 9 -48.32 -8.81 5.00
CA LEU A 9 -48.11 -8.42 3.61
C LEU A 9 -46.61 -8.44 3.28
N ARG A 10 -46.18 -9.41 2.48
CA ARG A 10 -44.98 -9.27 1.64
C ARG A 10 -45.37 -9.60 0.20
N ARG A 11 -45.08 -8.67 -0.71
CA ARG A 11 -45.34 -8.81 -2.14
C ARG A 11 -44.40 -9.87 -2.71
N TYR A 12 -44.97 -11.02 -3.10
CA TYR A 12 -44.31 -11.92 -4.05
C TYR A 12 -44.58 -11.39 -5.46
N THR A 13 -43.53 -11.20 -6.25
CA THR A 13 -43.67 -11.01 -7.71
C THR A 13 -43.35 -12.35 -8.37
N PHE A 14 -44.37 -13.01 -8.89
CA PHE A 14 -44.22 -14.26 -9.64
C PHE A 14 -43.56 -14.00 -11.00
N CYS A 15 -42.59 -14.85 -11.37
CA CYS A 15 -42.27 -15.06 -12.78
C CYS A 15 -43.25 -16.08 -13.35
N ILE A 16 -44.10 -15.65 -14.29
CA ILE A 16 -44.92 -16.55 -15.11
C ILE A 16 -44.35 -16.58 -16.53
N THR A 17 -44.19 -17.79 -17.05
CA THR A 17 -43.75 -18.05 -18.42
C THR A 17 -44.95 -18.19 -19.35
N ARG A 18 -44.95 -17.49 -20.51
CA ARG A 18 -45.43 -17.96 -21.85
C ARG A 18 -45.35 -16.84 -22.92
N PRO A 19 -45.40 -17.18 -24.23
CA PRO A 19 -44.80 -16.34 -25.28
C PRO A 19 -45.77 -15.47 -26.12
N LEU A 20 -45.14 -14.46 -26.75
CA LEU A 20 -45.47 -13.65 -27.93
C LEU A 20 -46.75 -13.93 -28.77
N THR A 21 -47.46 -12.83 -29.11
CA THR A 21 -47.84 -12.45 -30.49
C THR A 21 -48.15 -10.93 -30.59
N PRO A 22 -48.00 -10.27 -31.76
CA PRO A 22 -48.08 -8.81 -31.89
C PRO A 22 -49.38 -8.30 -32.58
N LEU A 23 -49.82 -7.08 -32.27
CA LEU A 23 -50.84 -6.33 -33.05
C LEU A 23 -50.56 -4.82 -33.13
N LEU A 24 -51.12 -4.21 -34.18
CA LEU A 24 -50.81 -2.89 -34.76
C LEU A 24 -51.50 -1.68 -34.06
N PRO A 25 -51.06 -0.43 -34.35
CA PRO A 25 -51.60 0.80 -33.76
C PRO A 25 -52.71 1.46 -34.58
N PRO A 26 -53.48 2.36 -33.95
CA PRO A 26 -53.79 3.69 -34.53
C PRO A 26 -53.79 4.78 -33.42
N SER A 27 -53.82 6.11 -33.60
CA SER A 27 -53.61 7.07 -34.68
C SER A 27 -53.93 8.47 -34.10
N SER A 28 -53.04 9.45 -34.28
CA SER A 28 -53.27 10.92 -34.45
C SER A 28 -54.45 11.70 -33.79
N SER A 29 -54.14 12.98 -33.48
CA SER A 29 -55.03 14.17 -33.30
C SER A 29 -55.45 14.52 -31.86
N HIS A 30 -55.56 15.79 -31.42
CA HIS A 30 -55.08 17.10 -31.95
C HIS A 30 -55.16 18.18 -30.81
N PHE A 31 -54.70 19.40 -31.10
CA PHE A 31 -54.93 20.69 -30.40
C PHE A 31 -54.04 21.13 -29.22
N LEU A 32 -53.95 22.47 -29.10
CA LEU A 32 -52.93 23.29 -28.43
C LEU A 32 -53.55 24.13 -27.26
N PRO A 33 -53.10 25.36 -26.89
CA PRO A 33 -52.27 25.57 -25.69
C PRO A 33 -52.83 26.64 -24.71
N SER A 34 -52.21 26.83 -23.53
CA SER A 34 -52.14 28.18 -22.90
C SER A 34 -51.15 28.34 -21.73
N ASN A 35 -50.59 29.55 -21.71
CA ASN A 35 -49.69 30.28 -20.82
C ASN A 35 -49.69 30.06 -19.27
N SER A 36 -48.46 30.09 -18.72
CA SER A 36 -47.91 30.77 -17.51
C SER A 36 -48.80 31.74 -16.68
N PRO A 37 -48.47 32.08 -15.38
CA PRO A 37 -47.09 32.25 -14.86
C PRO A 37 -46.78 31.96 -13.36
N PHE A 38 -45.48 32.12 -13.04
CA PHE A 38 -44.81 32.40 -11.74
C PHE A 38 -45.62 32.63 -10.46
N PHE A 39 -45.12 32.08 -9.33
CA PHE A 39 -44.89 32.84 -8.08
C PHE A 39 -43.79 32.23 -7.19
N ARG A 40 -43.00 33.09 -6.52
CA ARG A 40 -42.11 32.76 -5.39
C ARG A 40 -42.74 33.25 -4.08
N PRO A 41 -42.33 32.69 -2.92
CA PRO A 41 -42.14 33.54 -1.74
C PRO A 41 -40.82 33.32 -0.98
N LYS A 42 -40.39 34.39 -0.32
CA LYS A 42 -39.44 34.54 0.80
C LYS A 42 -39.98 35.74 1.64
N PRO A 43 -39.40 36.11 2.80
CA PRO A 43 -39.23 35.34 4.03
C PRO A 43 -39.82 36.12 5.24
N LEU A 44 -39.85 35.55 6.45
CA LEU A 44 -40.00 36.32 7.70
C LEU A 44 -39.06 35.81 8.80
N SER A 45 -38.75 36.68 9.76
CA SER A 45 -37.73 36.53 10.80
C SER A 45 -38.31 36.68 12.21
N LEU A 46 -37.59 36.26 13.26
CA LEU A 46 -37.10 37.16 14.34
C LEU A 46 -36.31 36.44 15.47
N SER A 47 -35.27 37.13 15.94
CA SER A 47 -34.68 37.21 17.31
C SER A 47 -34.47 35.99 18.24
N SER A 48 -33.18 35.71 18.49
CA SER A 48 -32.48 35.56 19.80
C SER A 48 -33.14 34.86 21.01
N LEU A 49 -32.40 33.90 21.60
CA LEU A 49 -32.04 33.83 23.04
C LEU A 49 -30.95 32.76 23.28
N ASN A 50 -30.06 33.02 24.24
CA ASN A 50 -29.10 32.09 24.86
C ASN A 50 -29.44 32.12 26.38
N PRO A 51 -29.36 31.03 27.18
CA PRO A 51 -28.08 30.38 27.48
C PRO A 51 -28.17 28.86 27.83
N HIS A 52 -27.10 28.30 28.42
CA HIS A 52 -26.95 26.91 28.88
C HIS A 52 -28.14 26.31 29.68
N SER A 53 -28.51 25.07 29.35
CA SER A 53 -29.11 24.12 30.31
C SER A 53 -28.83 22.66 29.92
N ASN A 54 -28.62 21.80 30.92
CA ASN A 54 -28.39 20.36 30.72
C ASN A 54 -29.72 19.63 30.47
N MET A 55 -29.80 18.84 29.40
CA MET A 55 -30.88 17.87 29.19
C MET A 55 -30.32 16.45 29.12
N SER A 56 -30.67 15.64 30.12
CA SER A 56 -30.24 14.25 30.26
C SER A 56 -30.98 13.35 29.26
N THR A 57 -30.26 12.72 28.34
CA THR A 57 -30.80 11.67 27.48
C THR A 57 -31.01 10.38 28.26
N ARG A 58 -32.23 9.83 28.25
CA ARG A 58 -32.53 8.51 28.83
C ARG A 58 -31.60 7.43 28.24
N PRO A 59 -31.08 6.48 29.04
CA PRO A 59 -30.23 5.41 28.54
C PRO A 59 -30.97 4.54 27.50
N SER A 60 -30.24 4.02 26.53
CA SER A 60 -30.79 3.11 25.54
C SER A 60 -31.08 1.73 26.16
N ALA A 61 -31.88 0.91 25.47
CA ALA A 61 -32.12 -0.48 25.89
C ALA A 61 -30.81 -1.31 25.99
N PHE A 62 -29.76 -0.89 25.27
CA PHE A 62 -28.43 -1.51 25.33
C PHE A 62 -27.69 -1.18 26.63
N ASP A 63 -27.82 0.04 27.15
CA ASP A 63 -27.21 0.47 28.41
C ASP A 63 -27.86 -0.22 29.63
N ALA A 64 -29.17 -0.45 29.56
CA ALA A 64 -29.90 -1.25 30.54
C ALA A 64 -29.44 -2.73 30.55
N LEU A 65 -29.11 -3.29 29.39
CA LEU A 65 -28.59 -4.66 29.27
C LEU A 65 -27.16 -4.77 29.85
N MET A 66 -26.28 -3.83 29.50
CA MET A 66 -24.87 -3.84 29.92
C MET A 66 -24.67 -3.51 31.42
N SER A 67 -25.57 -2.73 32.02
CA SER A 67 -25.54 -2.49 33.49
C SER A 67 -25.92 -3.74 34.30
N ASN A 68 -26.88 -4.54 33.82
CA ASN A 68 -27.24 -5.82 34.44
C ASN A 68 -26.08 -6.83 34.40
N ALA A 69 -25.37 -6.93 33.27
CA ALA A 69 -24.21 -7.81 33.14
C ALA A 69 -23.10 -7.46 34.16
N ARG A 70 -22.80 -6.16 34.35
CA ARG A 70 -21.81 -5.71 35.35
C ARG A 70 -22.25 -5.97 36.78
N ARG A 71 -23.55 -5.82 37.09
CA ARG A 71 -24.11 -6.08 38.42
C ARG A 71 -24.06 -7.56 38.82
N LEU A 72 -24.10 -8.48 37.86
CA LEU A 72 -23.97 -9.93 38.09
C LEU A 72 -22.51 -10.35 38.30
N ALA A 73 -21.55 -9.69 37.64
CA ALA A 73 -20.13 -9.97 37.83
C ALA A 73 -19.59 -9.56 39.22
N GLY A 74 -20.19 -8.55 39.86
CA GLY A 74 -19.75 -8.01 41.16
C GLY A 74 -20.18 -8.78 42.42
N LYS A 75 -20.81 -9.97 42.30
CA LYS A 75 -21.39 -10.70 43.46
C LYS A 75 -20.78 -12.09 43.76
N LYS A 76 -19.59 -12.39 43.24
CA LYS A 76 -18.72 -13.50 43.68
C LYS A 76 -17.28 -12.95 43.70
N SER A 77 -16.48 -13.04 44.77
CA SER A 77 -16.66 -13.66 46.10
C SER A 77 -15.57 -13.15 47.07
N SER A 78 -15.88 -12.94 48.37
CA SER A 78 -14.86 -12.62 49.39
C SER A 78 -15.27 -12.99 50.84
N SER A 79 -14.68 -14.06 51.38
CA SER A 79 -14.52 -14.40 52.82
C SER A 79 -13.64 -15.67 52.93
N SER A 80 -12.38 -15.62 53.38
CA SER A 80 -11.90 -15.73 54.79
C SER A 80 -12.42 -16.97 55.54
N SER A 81 -11.65 -17.81 56.26
CA SER A 81 -10.22 -17.81 56.69
C SER A 81 -9.77 -19.19 57.23
N SER A 82 -8.45 -19.42 57.41
CA SER A 82 -7.78 -20.67 57.85
C SER A 82 -7.77 -20.98 59.36
N PRO A 83 -7.37 -22.21 59.80
CA PRO A 83 -6.26 -22.33 60.77
C PRO A 83 -5.29 -23.55 60.59
N THR A 84 -4.31 -23.71 61.49
CA THR A 84 -3.01 -24.44 61.35
C THR A 84 -2.70 -25.55 62.39
N LYS A 85 -1.80 -26.52 62.06
CA LYS A 85 -0.70 -27.17 62.89
C LYS A 85 -0.22 -28.52 62.26
N LYS A 86 1.10 -28.81 62.06
CA LYS A 86 2.13 -29.49 62.93
C LYS A 86 1.70 -30.92 63.42
N ARG A 87 2.53 -32.00 63.45
CA ARG A 87 4.01 -32.17 63.55
C ARG A 87 4.49 -33.66 63.34
N LYS A 88 5.73 -33.91 62.80
CA LYS A 88 6.73 -35.01 63.09
C LYS A 88 6.34 -36.53 63.00
N SER A 89 7.22 -37.55 62.80
CA SER A 89 8.62 -37.71 62.26
C SER A 89 9.10 -39.20 62.29
N LEU A 90 10.28 -39.49 61.67
CA LEU A 90 11.16 -40.70 61.75
C LEU A 90 10.87 -41.82 60.72
N ASP A 91 11.85 -42.56 60.15
CA ASP A 91 13.30 -42.65 60.46
C ASP A 91 14.25 -42.91 59.24
N SER A 92 15.53 -42.52 59.44
CA SER A 92 16.86 -42.98 58.93
C SER A 92 17.06 -43.72 57.57
N SER A 93 18.18 -43.57 56.83
CA SER A 93 19.60 -43.49 57.24
C SER A 93 20.56 -42.88 56.17
N PRO A 94 21.71 -42.24 56.56
CA PRO A 94 22.78 -41.78 55.65
C PRO A 94 24.24 -42.07 56.09
N THR A 95 25.22 -41.90 55.18
CA THR A 95 26.69 -41.85 55.45
C THR A 95 27.39 -41.05 54.32
N GLN A 96 27.95 -39.85 54.51
CA GLN A 96 29.20 -39.39 55.18
C GLN A 96 30.38 -39.13 54.21
N ASN A 97 30.94 -37.91 54.27
CA ASN A 97 32.23 -37.49 53.67
C ASN A 97 33.42 -37.97 54.54
N PRO A 98 34.69 -37.72 54.13
CA PRO A 98 35.47 -36.75 54.92
C PRO A 98 36.54 -35.90 54.16
N ASN A 99 37.27 -35.09 54.95
CA ASN A 99 38.44 -34.23 54.66
C ASN A 99 39.41 -34.38 55.91
N PRO A 100 40.47 -33.59 56.22
CA PRO A 100 41.05 -32.39 55.58
C PRO A 100 42.61 -32.26 55.50
N THR A 101 43.06 -31.28 54.72
CA THR A 101 44.21 -30.34 54.92
C THR A 101 45.49 -30.75 55.69
N LYS A 102 46.69 -30.54 55.10
CA LYS A 102 47.86 -29.82 55.72
C LYS A 102 49.08 -29.54 54.78
N THR A 103 49.56 -28.28 54.82
CA THR A 103 50.92 -27.65 54.63
C THR A 103 52.13 -28.49 54.14
N VAL A 104 53.10 -27.94 53.36
CA VAL A 104 54.17 -26.96 53.75
C VAL A 104 54.92 -26.34 52.51
N GLU A 105 55.27 -25.02 52.55
CA GLU A 105 56.39 -24.22 51.90
C GLU A 105 56.79 -24.36 50.38
N SER A 106 57.42 -23.37 49.68
CA SER A 106 57.62 -21.90 49.83
C SER A 106 58.24 -21.25 48.53
N THR A 107 58.34 -19.90 48.48
CA THR A 107 59.14 -18.98 47.58
C THR A 107 58.86 -18.93 46.04
N ASP A 108 59.07 -17.83 45.27
CA ASP A 108 59.17 -16.38 45.57
C ASP A 108 58.93 -15.46 44.32
N VAL A 109 58.27 -14.31 44.56
CA VAL A 109 58.55 -12.91 44.11
C VAL A 109 58.42 -12.42 42.62
N LYS A 110 58.16 -11.10 42.50
CA LYS A 110 57.85 -10.27 41.31
C LYS A 110 59.07 -9.56 40.66
N HIS A 111 58.80 -8.94 39.50
CA HIS A 111 59.21 -7.61 38.97
C HIS A 111 60.04 -7.55 37.67
N ASP A 112 59.69 -6.56 36.84
CA ASP A 112 60.48 -6.00 35.71
C ASP A 112 61.81 -5.39 36.20
N PRO A 113 62.80 -5.16 35.32
CA PRO A 113 62.95 -3.81 34.76
C PRO A 113 63.53 -3.72 33.31
N GLU A 114 63.65 -2.47 32.82
CA GLU A 114 64.24 -2.06 31.53
C GLU A 114 65.80 -2.07 31.50
N VAL A 115 66.36 -1.84 30.29
CA VAL A 115 67.55 -1.00 29.93
C VAL A 115 68.69 -1.68 29.11
N SER A 116 68.85 -1.23 27.84
CA SER A 116 70.04 -1.15 26.92
C SER A 116 70.94 -2.40 26.68
N SER A 117 71.50 -2.69 25.49
CA SER A 117 72.23 -1.80 24.54
C SER A 117 72.60 -2.48 23.18
N ASP A 118 72.75 -1.66 22.12
CA ASP A 118 73.57 -1.80 20.88
C ASP A 118 73.45 -3.00 19.89
N GLY A 119 73.50 -2.70 18.57
CA GLY A 119 73.52 -3.76 17.53
C GLY A 119 73.40 -3.48 16.01
N ILE A 120 73.42 -2.23 15.50
CA ILE A 120 73.76 -1.81 14.09
C ILE A 120 73.05 -2.49 12.87
N GLY A 121 72.41 -1.68 11.99
CA GLY A 121 72.11 -2.06 10.59
C GLY A 121 71.10 -1.16 9.83
N LYS A 122 71.57 -0.18 9.05
CA LYS A 122 70.78 0.80 8.22
C LYS A 122 70.71 0.38 6.73
N PRO A 123 69.85 0.93 5.82
CA PRO A 123 69.69 2.36 5.43
C PRO A 123 68.21 2.90 5.38
N ILE A 124 67.88 4.18 5.68
CA ILE A 124 67.96 5.45 4.88
C ILE A 124 67.05 5.42 3.62
N ASN A 125 66.14 6.37 3.29
CA ASN A 125 66.06 7.85 3.44
C ASN A 125 64.56 8.26 3.60
N ASP A 126 64.08 8.97 4.62
CA ASP A 126 64.17 10.39 4.99
C ASP A 126 63.58 11.45 4.03
N SER A 127 62.73 12.32 4.62
CA SER A 127 62.14 13.54 4.05
C SER A 127 62.50 14.73 4.95
N PRO A 128 62.60 15.97 4.45
CA PRO A 128 62.53 17.16 5.30
C PRO A 128 61.46 18.18 4.90
N LYS A 129 60.76 18.74 5.90
CA LYS A 129 60.04 20.02 5.80
C LYS A 129 60.98 21.18 6.15
N PRO A 130 60.71 22.38 5.62
CA PRO A 130 60.77 23.58 6.45
C PRO A 130 59.51 24.47 6.32
N ASN A 131 59.58 25.65 6.93
CA ASN A 131 58.45 26.47 7.37
C ASN A 131 58.16 27.69 6.45
N LEU A 132 56.95 28.26 6.60
CA LEU A 132 56.52 29.66 6.37
C LEU A 132 57.27 30.59 5.38
N ASP A 133 56.55 31.16 4.40
CA ASP A 133 56.38 32.63 4.28
C ASP A 133 55.27 33.05 3.26
N GLU A 134 54.98 34.35 3.18
CA GLU A 134 53.75 34.99 2.66
C GLU A 134 53.52 34.96 1.12
N ALA A 135 52.26 34.87 0.68
CA ALA A 135 51.72 35.66 -0.47
C ALA A 135 50.17 35.62 -0.65
N LYS A 136 49.53 36.79 -0.50
CA LYS A 136 48.38 37.37 -1.26
C LYS A 136 47.06 36.56 -1.51
N LYS A 137 45.94 37.15 -1.03
CA LYS A 137 44.54 36.83 -1.39
C LYS A 137 44.15 37.26 -2.82
N PRO A 138 43.17 36.56 -3.44
CA PRO A 138 42.07 37.14 -4.23
C PRO A 138 40.71 37.05 -3.48
N PRO A 139 39.63 37.71 -3.96
CA PRO A 139 38.56 38.25 -3.10
C PRO A 139 37.33 37.34 -2.82
N ASP A 140 36.50 37.81 -1.90
CA ASP A 140 35.36 37.13 -1.27
C ASP A 140 34.31 36.50 -2.22
N SER A 141 34.17 35.18 -2.13
CA SER A 141 32.87 34.52 -2.30
C SER A 141 32.18 34.43 -0.94
N LYS A 142 31.01 35.05 -0.80
CA LYS A 142 30.22 35.06 0.45
C LYS A 142 29.87 33.63 0.89
N LYS A 143 30.62 33.08 1.86
CA LYS A 143 30.20 31.88 2.59
C LYS A 143 28.90 32.18 3.33
N VAL A 144 27.81 31.55 2.89
CA VAL A 144 26.59 31.45 3.69
C VAL A 144 26.96 30.74 5.00
N LYS A 145 26.66 31.39 6.14
CA LYS A 145 26.89 30.77 7.45
C LYS A 145 25.91 29.61 7.62
N VAL A 146 26.42 28.39 7.59
CA VAL A 146 25.66 27.20 8.00
C VAL A 146 25.34 27.34 9.50
N GLY A 147 24.10 27.69 9.80
CA GLY A 147 23.58 27.76 11.16
C GLY A 147 23.53 26.39 11.83
N SER A 148 23.36 26.36 13.15
CA SER A 148 23.21 25.12 13.89
C SER A 148 21.95 24.36 13.42
N ALA A 149 21.92 23.02 13.59
CA ALA A 149 20.74 22.22 13.21
C ALA A 149 19.44 22.70 13.90
N SER A 150 19.55 23.34 15.06
CA SER A 150 18.40 23.96 15.75
C SER A 150 17.91 25.24 15.06
N GLU A 151 18.79 26.05 14.48
CA GLU A 151 18.45 27.26 13.74
C GLU A 151 17.78 26.92 12.40
N ARG A 152 18.36 25.99 11.63
CA ARG A 152 17.77 25.48 10.38
C ARG A 152 16.33 24.97 10.60
N ASN A 153 16.06 24.29 11.71
CA ASN A 153 14.72 23.80 12.05
C ASN A 153 13.72 24.93 12.36
N VAL A 154 14.15 26.03 12.98
CA VAL A 154 13.29 27.21 13.23
C VAL A 154 13.02 27.95 11.91
N GLU A 155 14.04 28.13 11.09
CA GLU A 155 13.94 28.77 9.77
C GLU A 155 12.98 28.01 8.84
N MET A 156 13.09 26.68 8.79
CA MET A 156 12.22 25.82 7.99
C MET A 156 10.74 25.95 8.37
N LYS A 157 10.43 26.05 9.67
CA LYS A 157 9.07 26.31 10.15
C LYS A 157 8.55 27.67 9.73
N GLY A 158 9.39 28.71 9.77
CA GLY A 158 9.03 30.05 9.31
C GLY A 158 8.70 30.08 7.80
N LYS A 159 9.38 29.24 7.02
CA LYS A 159 9.24 29.18 5.55
C LYS A 159 8.17 28.20 5.04
N ILE A 160 7.79 27.17 5.79
CA ILE A 160 6.92 26.07 5.27
C ILE A 160 5.57 26.57 4.72
N GLY A 161 5.01 27.65 5.27
CA GLY A 161 3.76 28.26 4.80
C GLY A 161 3.81 28.70 3.32
N LEU A 162 5.00 28.96 2.77
CA LEU A 162 5.19 29.30 1.35
C LEU A 162 4.75 28.16 0.40
N LEU A 163 4.69 26.90 0.86
CA LEU A 163 4.17 25.79 0.06
C LEU A 163 2.69 25.97 -0.34
N LYS A 164 1.92 26.81 0.38
CA LYS A 164 0.52 27.16 0.01
C LYS A 164 0.40 28.12 -1.18
N LYS A 165 1.51 28.68 -1.69
CA LYS A 165 1.48 29.53 -2.90
C LYS A 165 1.00 28.70 -4.09
N LYS A 166 0.35 29.35 -5.06
CA LYS A 166 0.08 28.72 -6.36
C LYS A 166 1.41 28.26 -6.98
N PRO A 167 1.47 27.09 -7.63
CA PRO A 167 2.73 26.58 -8.16
C PRO A 167 3.44 27.52 -9.14
N ALA A 168 2.70 28.28 -9.96
CA ALA A 168 3.28 29.29 -10.85
C ALA A 168 4.07 30.40 -10.12
N ASP A 169 3.66 30.75 -8.89
CA ASP A 169 4.24 31.83 -8.07
C ASP A 169 5.23 31.32 -7.00
N PHE A 170 5.59 30.03 -7.06
CA PHE A 170 6.43 29.35 -6.09
C PHE A 170 7.83 29.04 -6.62
N ASP A 171 8.84 29.53 -5.90
CA ASP A 171 10.25 29.19 -6.08
C ASP A 171 10.66 28.09 -5.07
N PRO A 172 11.07 26.89 -5.54
CA PRO A 172 11.62 25.82 -4.72
C PRO A 172 12.73 26.23 -3.73
N ASN A 173 13.59 27.17 -4.11
CA ASN A 173 14.76 27.53 -3.29
C ASN A 173 14.38 28.33 -2.03
N MET A 174 13.18 28.92 -2.00
CA MET A 174 12.73 29.78 -0.89
C MET A 174 12.31 29.00 0.36
N VAL A 175 12.05 27.69 0.26
CA VAL A 175 11.66 26.82 1.38
C VAL A 175 12.77 25.87 1.81
N ALA A 176 13.73 25.59 0.93
CA ALA A 176 14.90 24.79 1.25
C ALA A 176 15.72 25.44 2.39
N CYS A 177 16.08 24.62 3.39
CA CYS A 177 16.97 24.98 4.49
C CYS A 177 18.16 24.00 4.61
N TRP A 178 18.49 23.38 3.47
CA TRP A 178 19.59 22.42 3.27
C TRP A 178 20.24 22.74 1.92
N GLU A 179 21.51 22.38 1.77
CA GLU A 179 22.27 22.66 0.54
C GLU A 179 21.84 21.74 -0.61
N LYS A 180 22.11 22.14 -1.86
CA LYS A 180 21.82 21.29 -3.03
C LYS A 180 22.64 19.99 -2.96
N GLY A 181 21.96 18.84 -3.05
CA GLY A 181 22.56 17.53 -2.84
C GLY A 181 22.69 17.09 -1.36
N GLU A 182 22.39 17.95 -0.39
CA GLU A 182 22.20 17.53 1.01
C GLU A 182 20.91 16.72 1.11
N ARG A 183 20.89 15.66 1.92
CA ARG A 183 19.71 14.79 2.07
C ARG A 183 18.54 15.55 2.68
N VAL A 184 17.34 15.37 2.11
CA VAL A 184 16.14 16.11 2.50
C VAL A 184 15.80 15.81 3.96
N PRO A 185 15.71 16.82 4.86
CA PRO A 185 15.35 16.61 6.25
C PRO A 185 13.93 16.03 6.37
N PHE A 186 13.75 15.02 7.23
CA PHE A 186 12.43 14.42 7.44
C PHE A 186 11.45 15.41 8.12
N LEU A 187 11.97 16.40 8.85
CA LEU A 187 11.20 17.53 9.36
C LEU A 187 10.52 18.33 8.24
N PHE A 188 11.13 18.50 7.07
CA PHE A 188 10.48 19.22 5.94
C PHE A 188 9.22 18.50 5.49
N LEU A 189 9.31 17.18 5.28
CA LEU A 189 8.18 16.32 4.92
C LEU A 189 7.11 16.31 6.02
N SER A 190 7.54 16.26 7.29
CA SER A 190 6.64 16.27 8.45
C SER A 190 5.88 17.60 8.59
N LEU A 191 6.54 18.73 8.38
CA LEU A 191 5.91 20.06 8.39
C LEU A 191 4.98 20.26 7.18
N ALA A 192 5.33 19.73 6.01
CA ALA A 192 4.43 19.72 4.85
C ALA A 192 3.17 18.88 5.10
N PHE A 193 3.31 17.69 5.71
CA PHE A 193 2.16 16.89 6.15
C PHE A 193 1.29 17.61 7.19
N ASP A 194 1.89 18.36 8.11
CA ASP A 194 1.15 19.16 9.09
C ASP A 194 0.36 20.30 8.43
N LEU A 195 0.99 21.02 7.50
CA LEU A 195 0.37 22.06 6.69
C LEU A 195 -0.82 21.54 5.86
N ILE A 196 -0.71 20.32 5.33
CA ILE A 196 -1.78 19.63 4.60
C ILE A 196 -2.89 19.16 5.55
N SER A 197 -2.55 18.63 6.73
CA SER A 197 -3.53 18.14 7.71
C SER A 197 -4.45 19.24 8.27
N ASN A 198 -3.97 20.49 8.24
CA ASN A 198 -4.69 21.70 8.62
C ASN A 198 -5.37 22.40 7.42
N GLU A 199 -5.42 21.77 6.24
CA GLU A 199 -6.05 22.30 5.03
C GLU A 199 -7.28 21.48 4.63
N THR A 200 -8.28 22.15 4.07
CA THR A 200 -9.55 21.55 3.62
C THR A 200 -9.74 21.64 2.11
N GLY A 201 -9.14 22.64 1.46
CA GLY A 201 -9.23 22.83 0.03
C GLY A 201 -8.39 21.82 -0.75
N ARG A 202 -9.02 20.84 -1.40
CA ARG A 202 -8.31 19.82 -2.20
C ARG A 202 -7.34 20.39 -3.24
N ILE A 203 -7.66 21.54 -3.83
CA ILE A 203 -6.77 22.25 -4.78
C ILE A 203 -5.51 22.73 -4.05
N VAL A 204 -5.67 23.45 -2.94
CA VAL A 204 -4.56 23.93 -2.09
C VAL A 204 -3.70 22.77 -1.57
N ILE A 205 -4.32 21.65 -1.19
CA ILE A 205 -3.60 20.41 -0.83
C ILE A 205 -2.75 19.90 -2.00
N THR A 206 -3.30 19.93 -3.23
CA THR A 206 -2.55 19.51 -4.43
C THR A 206 -1.40 20.46 -4.71
N ASP A 207 -1.59 21.78 -4.53
CA ASP A 207 -0.55 22.80 -4.68
C ASP A 207 0.57 22.63 -3.63
N ILE A 208 0.24 22.38 -2.36
CA ILE A 208 1.24 22.11 -1.30
C ILE A 208 2.07 20.87 -1.64
N VAL A 209 1.43 19.76 -2.05
CA VAL A 209 2.14 18.54 -2.44
C VAL A 209 2.99 18.78 -3.70
N CYS A 210 2.49 19.53 -4.68
CA CYS A 210 3.23 19.90 -5.89
C CYS A 210 4.50 20.68 -5.52
N ASN A 211 4.36 21.76 -4.74
CA ASN A 211 5.49 22.59 -4.31
C ASN A 211 6.49 21.84 -3.43
N MET A 212 6.01 20.93 -2.57
CA MET A 212 6.85 20.03 -1.79
C MET A 212 7.72 19.13 -2.70
N LEU A 213 7.11 18.48 -3.70
CA LEU A 213 7.83 17.64 -4.66
C LEU A 213 8.80 18.47 -5.52
N ARG A 214 8.40 19.65 -5.99
CA ARG A 214 9.28 20.58 -6.73
C ARG A 214 10.49 21.03 -5.91
N THR A 215 10.33 21.22 -4.60
CA THR A 215 11.43 21.51 -3.67
C THR A 215 12.44 20.36 -3.63
N VAL A 216 11.97 19.11 -3.56
CA VAL A 216 12.84 17.93 -3.61
C VAL A 216 13.51 17.78 -4.98
N ILE A 217 12.79 17.96 -6.09
CA ILE A 217 13.34 17.89 -7.46
C ILE A 217 14.43 18.96 -7.66
N ALA A 218 14.24 20.18 -7.17
CA ALA A 218 15.22 21.26 -7.36
C ALA A 218 16.51 21.07 -6.53
N THR A 219 16.38 20.50 -5.32
CA THR A 219 17.49 20.40 -4.35
C THR A 219 18.21 19.05 -4.39
N THR A 220 17.47 17.94 -4.32
CA THR A 220 18.01 16.59 -4.12
C THR A 220 17.10 15.55 -4.80
N PRO A 221 17.14 15.41 -6.15
CA PRO A 221 16.28 14.51 -6.92
C PRO A 221 16.28 13.05 -6.43
N ASP A 222 17.44 12.56 -5.96
CA ASP A 222 17.62 11.19 -5.47
C ASP A 222 16.67 10.82 -4.31
N ASP A 223 16.29 11.79 -3.49
CA ASP A 223 15.38 11.60 -2.35
C ASP A 223 13.89 11.62 -2.79
N LEU A 224 13.59 11.86 -4.07
CA LEU A 224 12.20 11.95 -4.56
C LEU A 224 11.46 10.62 -4.48
N VAL A 225 12.11 9.50 -4.80
CA VAL A 225 11.51 8.15 -4.70
C VAL A 225 11.04 7.90 -3.25
N ALA A 226 11.91 8.16 -2.28
CA ALA A 226 11.61 8.01 -0.86
C ALA A 226 10.51 8.99 -0.41
N THR A 227 10.56 10.26 -0.85
CA THR A 227 9.52 11.26 -0.60
C THR A 227 8.15 10.80 -1.09
N VAL A 228 8.06 10.34 -2.35
CA VAL A 228 6.81 9.88 -2.97
C VAL A 228 6.26 8.64 -2.26
N TYR A 229 7.11 7.68 -1.88
CA TYR A 229 6.68 6.51 -1.10
C TYR A 229 6.12 6.88 0.28
N LEU A 230 6.83 7.73 1.04
CA LEU A 230 6.35 8.16 2.35
C LEU A 230 5.06 9.01 2.25
N ALA A 231 4.94 9.87 1.22
CA ALA A 231 3.71 10.62 0.94
C ALA A 231 2.55 9.71 0.48
N ALA A 232 2.84 8.62 -0.23
CA ALA A 232 1.88 7.56 -0.54
C ALA A 232 1.59 6.64 0.66
N ASN A 233 2.31 6.81 1.78
CA ASN A 233 2.21 5.97 2.98
C ASN A 233 2.45 4.47 2.66
N LYS A 234 3.44 4.21 1.79
CA LYS A 234 3.88 2.88 1.33
C LYS A 234 5.40 2.75 1.49
N VAL A 235 5.88 1.51 1.60
CA VAL A 235 7.33 1.20 1.69
C VAL A 235 7.86 0.46 0.45
N ALA A 236 6.96 -0.12 -0.33
CA ALA A 236 7.21 -0.91 -1.53
C ALA A 236 5.92 -0.97 -2.38
N PRO A 237 5.99 -1.42 -3.63
CA PRO A 237 4.83 -1.84 -4.41
C PRO A 237 4.05 -2.97 -3.71
N ALA A 238 2.72 -2.99 -3.85
CA ALA A 238 1.86 -3.98 -3.19
C ALA A 238 2.17 -5.43 -3.60
N HIS A 239 2.65 -5.64 -4.84
CA HIS A 239 2.91 -6.96 -5.40
C HIS A 239 4.17 -7.63 -4.83
N GLU A 240 5.09 -6.86 -4.25
CA GLU A 240 6.25 -7.39 -3.54
C GLU A 240 5.88 -7.99 -2.16
N GLY A 241 4.68 -7.72 -1.65
CA GLY A 241 4.21 -8.26 -0.36
C GLY A 241 4.97 -7.77 0.88
N LEU A 242 5.77 -6.70 0.75
CA LEU A 242 6.55 -6.12 1.85
C LEU A 242 5.66 -5.28 2.79
N GLU A 243 5.21 -5.91 3.87
CA GLU A 243 4.51 -5.27 4.98
C GLU A 243 5.49 -4.92 6.12
N LEU A 244 5.29 -3.78 6.80
CA LEU A 244 6.04 -3.46 8.02
C LEU A 244 5.89 -4.55 9.10
N GLY A 245 4.69 -5.15 9.20
CA GLY A 245 4.41 -6.24 10.14
C GLY A 245 4.49 -5.82 11.61
N ILE A 246 4.09 -4.58 11.93
CA ILE A 246 4.11 -4.01 13.28
C ILE A 246 2.68 -3.69 13.70
N GLY A 247 2.25 -4.21 14.85
CA GLY A 247 0.99 -3.83 15.49
C GLY A 247 1.17 -2.72 16.54
N ASP A 248 0.08 -2.02 16.87
CA ASP A 248 0.05 -0.92 17.85
C ASP A 248 0.75 -1.27 19.18
N ALA A 249 0.67 -2.52 19.66
CA ALA A 249 1.35 -2.96 20.87
C ALA A 249 2.89 -2.84 20.80
N SER A 250 3.50 -3.24 19.69
CA SER A 250 4.95 -3.11 19.47
C SER A 250 5.37 -1.64 19.33
N ILE A 251 4.52 -0.80 18.73
CA ILE A 251 4.74 0.65 18.62
C ILE A 251 4.65 1.31 19.99
N ILE A 252 3.63 0.99 20.79
CA ILE A 252 3.45 1.49 22.16
C ILE A 252 4.65 1.14 23.04
N LYS A 253 5.16 -0.10 22.93
CA LYS A 253 6.36 -0.53 23.67
C LYS A 253 7.61 0.25 23.22
N ALA A 254 7.84 0.38 21.91
CA ALA A 254 8.95 1.17 21.39
C ALA A 254 8.88 2.65 21.80
N LEU A 255 7.67 3.24 21.81
CA LEU A 255 7.43 4.62 22.23
C LEU A 255 7.62 4.80 23.74
N ALA A 256 7.11 3.90 24.57
CA ALA A 256 7.33 3.89 26.01
C ALA A 256 8.84 3.85 26.34
N GLU A 257 9.58 2.94 25.70
CA GLU A 257 11.03 2.81 25.85
C GLU A 257 11.84 4.00 25.30
N ALA A 258 11.39 4.65 24.22
CA ALA A 258 12.07 5.83 23.65
C ALA A 258 11.85 7.10 24.48
N CYS A 259 10.68 7.20 25.12
CA CYS A 259 10.23 8.39 25.85
C CYS A 259 10.47 8.32 27.36
N GLY A 260 10.98 7.19 27.89
CA GLY A 260 11.15 6.97 29.33
C GLY A 260 9.81 6.91 30.09
N ARG A 261 8.74 6.43 29.44
CA ARG A 261 7.38 6.33 30.00
C ARG A 261 6.97 4.88 30.21
N THR A 262 5.96 4.63 31.03
CA THR A 262 5.34 3.31 31.14
C THR A 262 4.36 3.06 30.00
N GLU A 263 4.22 1.80 29.55
CA GLU A 263 3.20 1.44 28.55
C GLU A 263 1.78 1.81 29.00
N SER A 264 1.49 1.78 30.30
CA SER A 264 0.18 2.13 30.86
C SER A 264 -0.17 3.59 30.61
N GLN A 265 0.77 4.52 30.84
CA GLN A 265 0.60 5.94 30.54
C GLN A 265 0.37 6.19 29.05
N VAL A 266 1.14 5.52 28.18
CA VAL A 266 0.97 5.62 26.72
C VAL A 266 -0.39 5.08 26.27
N LYS A 267 -0.83 3.94 26.81
CA LYS A 267 -2.15 3.35 26.53
C LYS A 267 -3.30 4.24 27.00
N SER A 268 -3.18 4.90 28.15
CA SER A 268 -4.16 5.90 28.62
C SER A 268 -4.23 7.07 27.64
N GLN A 269 -3.11 7.73 27.36
CA GLN A 269 -3.09 8.89 26.44
C GLN A 269 -3.57 8.53 25.03
N TYR A 270 -3.34 7.29 24.56
CA TYR A 270 -3.85 6.83 23.27
C TYR A 270 -5.38 6.67 23.29
N LYS A 271 -5.95 6.16 24.38
CA LYS A 271 -7.41 6.11 24.58
C LYS A 271 -8.03 7.51 24.59
N ASP A 272 -7.35 8.48 25.21
CA ASP A 272 -7.85 9.85 25.35
C ASP A 272 -7.74 10.64 24.02
N LYS A 273 -6.65 10.46 23.26
CA LYS A 273 -6.40 11.19 22.00
C LYS A 273 -6.89 10.51 20.72
N GLY A 274 -7.10 9.18 20.72
CA GLY A 274 -7.46 8.39 19.53
C GLY A 274 -6.39 8.32 18.42
N ASP A 275 -5.20 8.87 18.65
CA ASP A 275 -4.10 8.94 17.69
C ASP A 275 -2.74 8.79 18.41
N LEU A 276 -2.03 7.70 18.10
CA LEU A 276 -0.75 7.38 18.74
C LEU A 276 0.37 8.34 18.28
N GLY A 277 0.23 8.99 17.13
CA GLY A 277 1.14 10.05 16.69
C GLY A 277 1.02 11.31 17.55
N LEU A 278 -0.20 11.72 17.89
CA LEU A 278 -0.42 12.82 18.84
C LEU A 278 0.01 12.48 20.27
N VAL A 279 0.01 11.19 20.64
CA VAL A 279 0.64 10.73 21.88
C VAL A 279 2.16 10.86 21.78
N ALA A 280 2.77 10.42 20.68
CA ALA A 280 4.22 10.48 20.49
C ALA A 280 4.79 11.91 20.47
N GLN A 281 4.12 12.83 19.78
CA GLN A 281 4.49 14.25 19.78
C GLN A 281 4.45 14.86 21.20
N ALA A 282 3.43 14.51 21.99
CA ALA A 282 3.33 14.91 23.41
C ALA A 282 4.15 14.01 24.36
N SER A 283 4.85 13.00 23.84
CA SER A 283 5.71 12.08 24.59
C SER A 283 7.19 12.33 24.41
N ARG A 284 7.59 13.37 23.66
CA ARG A 284 8.99 13.77 23.46
C ARG A 284 9.81 13.61 24.76
N SER A 285 10.95 12.94 24.64
CA SER A 285 11.81 12.58 25.75
C SER A 285 12.20 13.83 26.56
N SER A 286 11.78 13.87 27.82
CA SER A 286 12.25 14.85 28.81
C SER A 286 13.68 14.55 29.29
N GLN A 287 14.28 13.46 28.83
CA GLN A 287 15.64 13.05 29.14
C GLN A 287 16.64 13.88 28.32
N SER A 288 17.47 14.67 29.01
CA SER A 288 18.59 15.37 28.39
C SER A 288 19.65 14.35 27.94
N MET A 289 19.92 14.29 26.63
CA MET A 289 20.95 13.42 26.07
C MET A 289 22.29 14.15 26.00
N MET A 290 23.37 13.53 26.49
CA MET A 290 24.74 14.07 26.43
C MET A 290 25.20 14.34 24.99
N ARG A 291 24.76 13.53 24.03
CA ARG A 291 24.95 13.74 22.59
C ARG A 291 23.62 13.54 21.88
N LYS A 292 23.16 14.54 21.13
CA LYS A 292 21.98 14.39 20.28
C LYS A 292 22.31 13.52 19.07
N PRO A 293 21.43 12.61 18.63
CA PRO A 293 21.59 11.89 17.37
C PRO A 293 21.58 12.86 16.17
N ASP A 294 22.13 12.42 15.04
CA ASP A 294 22.04 13.17 13.79
C ASP A 294 20.56 13.28 13.33
N PRO A 295 20.13 14.44 12.80
CA PRO A 295 18.77 14.65 12.32
C PRO A 295 18.26 13.55 11.39
N LEU A 296 16.93 13.37 11.37
CA LEU A 296 16.31 12.43 10.45
C LEU A 296 16.27 13.02 9.04
N THR A 297 16.55 12.18 8.05
CA THR A 297 16.40 12.50 6.63
C THR A 297 15.34 11.57 6.03
N VAL A 298 14.69 12.03 4.96
CA VAL A 298 13.66 11.27 4.24
C VAL A 298 14.18 9.88 3.85
N ILE A 299 15.38 9.80 3.27
CA ILE A 299 16.00 8.53 2.88
C ILE A 299 16.28 7.63 4.08
N LYS A 300 16.82 8.16 5.19
CA LYS A 300 17.12 7.38 6.42
C LYS A 300 15.86 6.77 7.03
N VAL A 301 14.75 7.51 7.04
CA VAL A 301 13.45 7.00 7.50
C VAL A 301 12.93 5.92 6.56
N PHE A 302 12.93 6.18 5.24
CA PHE A 302 12.44 5.25 4.23
C PHE A 302 13.22 3.93 4.19
N ASP A 303 14.55 3.97 4.21
CA ASP A 303 15.40 2.79 4.22
C ASP A 303 15.25 2.00 5.52
N THR A 304 15.11 2.68 6.67
CA THR A 304 14.83 2.02 7.94
C THR A 304 13.46 1.32 7.90
N PHE A 305 12.47 1.89 7.24
CA PHE A 305 11.15 1.29 7.06
C PHE A 305 11.19 0.07 6.12
N ARG A 306 11.91 0.16 4.99
CA ARG A 306 12.17 -1.00 4.10
C ARG A 306 12.91 -2.12 4.84
N LEU A 307 13.87 -1.78 5.69
CA LEU A 307 14.62 -2.75 6.52
C LEU A 307 13.74 -3.37 7.61
N ILE A 308 12.86 -2.59 8.25
CA ILE A 308 11.83 -3.09 9.17
C ILE A 308 10.90 -4.08 8.46
N ALA A 309 10.44 -3.79 7.23
CA ALA A 309 9.56 -4.68 6.47
C ALA A 309 10.25 -6.02 6.12
N LYS A 310 11.53 -5.97 5.72
CA LYS A 310 12.33 -7.16 5.36
C LYS A 310 12.76 -8.02 6.56
N GLU A 311 12.77 -7.49 7.77
CA GLU A 311 13.18 -8.22 8.98
C GLU A 311 12.17 -9.33 9.35
N SER A 312 12.63 -10.58 9.42
CA SER A 312 11.83 -11.78 9.68
C SER A 312 12.57 -12.81 10.55
N GLY A 313 11.89 -13.88 10.96
CA GLY A 313 12.46 -14.94 11.79
C GLY A 313 12.49 -14.65 13.29
N LYS A 314 13.26 -15.46 14.04
CA LYS A 314 13.46 -15.31 15.48
C LYS A 314 14.10 -13.95 15.79
N ASP A 315 13.69 -13.33 16.89
CA ASP A 315 14.13 -11.99 17.36
C ASP A 315 13.78 -10.80 16.45
N SER A 316 13.13 -11.02 15.30
CA SER A 316 12.71 -9.95 14.37
C SER A 316 11.86 -8.85 15.02
N GLN A 317 10.94 -9.21 15.91
CA GLN A 317 10.07 -8.24 16.61
C GLN A 317 10.88 -7.28 17.51
N GLU A 318 11.90 -7.79 18.21
CA GLU A 318 12.77 -6.97 19.07
C GLU A 318 13.67 -6.07 18.22
N LYS A 319 14.22 -6.58 17.11
CA LYS A 319 14.96 -5.76 16.13
C LYS A 319 14.09 -4.65 15.54
N LYS A 320 12.87 -4.95 15.08
CA LYS A 320 11.91 -3.95 14.56
C LYS A 320 11.63 -2.87 15.63
N LYS A 321 11.33 -3.27 16.87
CA LYS A 321 11.14 -2.36 18.02
C LYS A 321 12.35 -1.44 18.23
N ASN A 322 13.58 -1.99 18.19
CA ASN A 322 14.79 -1.22 18.41
C ASN A 322 15.11 -0.23 17.26
N ARG A 323 14.77 -0.59 16.00
CA ARG A 323 14.82 0.35 14.86
C ARG A 323 13.82 1.50 15.03
N ILE A 324 12.57 1.21 15.42
CA ILE A 324 11.54 2.23 15.72
C ILE A 324 12.02 3.17 16.84
N LYS A 325 12.53 2.61 17.95
CA LYS A 325 13.08 3.35 19.08
C LYS A 325 14.21 4.30 18.64
N SER A 326 15.13 3.82 17.81
CA SER A 326 16.22 4.65 17.27
C SER A 326 15.71 5.86 16.47
N LEU A 327 14.69 5.66 15.62
CA LEU A 327 14.05 6.79 14.91
C LEU A 327 13.37 7.76 15.88
N LEU A 328 12.61 7.26 16.86
CA LEU A 328 11.89 8.09 17.83
C LEU A 328 12.81 8.91 18.74
N VAL A 329 13.99 8.39 19.07
CA VAL A 329 15.01 9.11 19.87
C VAL A 329 15.71 10.22 19.07
N ALA A 330 15.86 10.04 17.74
CA ALA A 330 16.39 11.07 16.85
C ALA A 330 15.34 12.11 16.40
N ALA A 331 14.05 11.77 16.49
CA ALA A 331 12.95 12.58 16.01
C ALA A 331 12.72 13.85 16.84
N THR A 332 12.49 14.96 16.14
CA THR A 332 12.29 16.28 16.70
C THR A 332 10.92 16.85 16.33
N ASP A 333 10.40 17.77 17.14
CA ASP A 333 9.20 18.54 16.82
C ASP A 333 7.96 17.69 16.46
N CYS A 334 7.41 17.82 15.24
CA CYS A 334 6.31 17.02 14.72
C CYS A 334 6.73 15.68 14.07
N GLU A 335 8.03 15.41 13.88
CA GLU A 335 8.52 14.16 13.29
C GLU A 335 8.00 12.89 14.03
N PRO A 336 7.92 12.81 15.38
CA PRO A 336 7.36 11.65 16.07
C PRO A 336 5.91 11.34 15.70
N GLN A 337 5.10 12.36 15.41
CA GLN A 337 3.70 12.20 15.00
C GLN A 337 3.62 11.47 13.66
N TYR A 338 4.39 11.93 12.69
CA TYR A 338 4.36 11.39 11.33
C TYR A 338 5.10 10.05 11.23
N LEU A 339 6.19 9.84 11.96
CA LEU A 339 6.82 8.51 12.09
C LEU A 339 5.82 7.45 12.57
N ILE A 340 5.09 7.72 13.66
CA ILE A 340 4.13 6.75 14.20
C ILE A 340 2.97 6.53 13.24
N ARG A 341 2.43 7.59 12.64
CA ARG A 341 1.34 7.49 11.65
C ARG A 341 1.75 6.68 10.41
N LEU A 342 2.98 6.86 9.92
CA LEU A 342 3.55 6.07 8.82
C LEU A 342 3.79 4.60 9.25
N LEU A 343 4.29 4.35 10.47
CA LEU A 343 4.47 2.99 11.01
C LEU A 343 3.14 2.24 11.19
N GLN A 344 2.08 2.96 11.58
CA GLN A 344 0.71 2.44 11.66
C GLN A 344 0.01 2.30 10.30
N THR A 345 0.70 2.66 9.20
CA THR A 345 0.16 2.83 7.84
C THR A 345 -1.13 3.67 7.77
N LYS A 346 -1.26 4.65 8.66
CA LYS A 346 -2.45 5.51 8.85
C LYS A 346 -2.03 6.99 8.92
N LEU A 347 -1.66 7.56 7.77
CA LEU A 347 -1.11 8.92 7.72
C LEU A 347 -2.10 10.03 8.16
N ARG A 348 -3.41 9.83 7.96
CA ARG A 348 -4.51 10.70 8.47
C ARG A 348 -4.41 12.20 8.10
N ILE A 349 -3.86 12.53 6.92
CA ILE A 349 -3.69 13.93 6.44
C ILE A 349 -4.67 14.36 5.33
N GLY A 350 -5.83 13.70 5.20
CA GLY A 350 -6.93 14.21 4.36
C GLY A 350 -6.76 14.14 2.83
N PHE A 351 -5.64 13.64 2.29
CA PHE A 351 -5.43 13.48 0.85
C PHE A 351 -5.23 12.00 0.43
N SER A 352 -5.49 11.68 -0.84
CA SER A 352 -5.38 10.33 -1.41
C SER A 352 -4.24 10.20 -2.43
N GLU A 353 -3.78 8.98 -2.72
CA GLU A 353 -2.74 8.70 -3.72
C GLU A 353 -3.06 9.34 -5.09
N GLN A 354 -4.34 9.45 -5.47
CA GLN A 354 -4.78 10.15 -6.68
C GLN A 354 -4.48 11.66 -6.71
N THR A 355 -4.38 12.30 -5.54
CA THR A 355 -3.92 13.69 -5.39
C THR A 355 -2.38 13.76 -5.48
N LEU A 356 -1.65 12.81 -4.91
CA LEU A 356 -0.18 12.73 -5.04
C LEU A 356 0.25 12.52 -6.49
N LEU A 357 -0.38 11.59 -7.21
CA LEU A 357 -0.09 11.34 -8.64
C LEU A 357 -0.38 12.57 -9.50
N ALA A 358 -1.41 13.34 -9.17
CA ALA A 358 -1.70 14.61 -9.86
C ALA A 358 -0.62 15.67 -9.58
N ALA A 359 -0.26 15.84 -8.30
CA ALA A 359 0.79 16.76 -7.87
C ALA A 359 2.17 16.39 -8.42
N LEU A 360 2.48 15.09 -8.57
CA LEU A 360 3.72 14.61 -9.18
C LEU A 360 3.79 14.97 -10.68
N GLY A 361 2.70 14.79 -11.43
CA GLY A 361 2.62 15.23 -12.83
C GLY A 361 2.76 16.75 -12.97
N GLN A 362 2.08 17.52 -12.11
CA GLN A 362 2.22 18.98 -12.09
C GLN A 362 3.65 19.42 -11.75
N ALA A 363 4.26 18.81 -10.72
CA ALA A 363 5.62 19.11 -10.32
C ALA A 363 6.64 18.83 -11.44
N ALA A 364 6.44 17.74 -12.20
CA ALA A 364 7.27 17.44 -13.36
C ALA A 364 7.19 18.53 -14.43
N VAL A 365 5.99 19.04 -14.78
CA VAL A 365 5.84 20.11 -15.77
C VAL A 365 6.60 21.39 -15.36
N TYR A 366 6.59 21.76 -14.08
CA TYR A 366 7.32 22.93 -13.59
C TYR A 366 8.84 22.74 -13.52
N ASN A 367 9.31 21.50 -13.57
CA ASN A 367 10.73 21.13 -13.51
C ASN A 367 11.22 20.50 -14.83
N GLU A 368 10.40 20.55 -15.89
CA GLU A 368 10.66 19.88 -17.16
C GLU A 368 11.81 20.54 -17.92
N GLN A 369 12.78 19.72 -18.33
CA GLN A 369 14.01 20.14 -19.02
C GLN A 369 14.32 19.28 -20.25
N HIS A 370 13.61 18.16 -20.43
CA HIS A 370 13.94 17.10 -21.38
C HIS A 370 12.97 17.04 -22.55
N SER A 371 11.68 17.34 -22.31
CA SER A 371 10.61 17.19 -23.29
C SER A 371 9.67 18.41 -23.32
N LYS A 372 9.01 18.67 -24.46
CA LYS A 372 8.04 19.78 -24.62
C LYS A 372 6.60 19.22 -24.67
N PRO A 373 5.60 19.96 -24.17
CA PRO A 373 4.20 19.57 -24.32
C PRO A 373 3.84 19.38 -25.80
N PRO A 374 3.11 18.31 -26.16
CA PRO A 374 2.59 18.15 -27.52
C PRO A 374 1.72 19.36 -27.93
N PRO A 375 1.75 19.79 -29.20
CA PRO A 375 1.18 21.06 -29.64
C PRO A 375 -0.36 21.15 -29.53
N ASN A 376 -1.03 20.02 -29.28
CA ASN A 376 -2.48 19.92 -29.09
C ASN A 376 -2.92 19.97 -27.60
N VAL A 377 -1.99 20.08 -26.64
CA VAL A 377 -2.31 20.07 -25.21
C VAL A 377 -2.68 21.47 -24.71
N GLN A 378 -3.98 21.70 -24.46
CA GLN A 378 -4.49 22.98 -23.95
C GLN A 378 -4.17 23.23 -22.47
N SER A 379 -4.14 22.18 -21.63
CA SER A 379 -3.85 22.27 -20.18
C SER A 379 -2.73 21.31 -19.81
N PRO A 380 -1.44 21.74 -19.90
CA PRO A 380 -0.30 20.86 -19.66
C PRO A 380 -0.29 20.21 -18.27
N LEU A 381 -0.74 20.95 -17.24
CA LEU A 381 -0.80 20.48 -15.86
C LEU A 381 -1.84 19.37 -15.65
N GLU A 382 -2.99 19.46 -16.32
CA GLU A 382 -4.01 18.41 -16.27
C GLU A 382 -3.60 17.18 -17.06
N GLU A 383 -2.99 17.36 -18.24
CA GLU A 383 -2.57 16.25 -19.08
C GLU A 383 -1.42 15.47 -18.43
N ALA A 384 -0.42 16.17 -17.86
CA ALA A 384 0.61 15.55 -17.03
C ALA A 384 0.03 14.75 -15.85
N ALA A 385 -0.99 15.29 -15.17
CA ALA A 385 -1.67 14.59 -14.09
C ALA A 385 -2.47 13.36 -14.57
N LYS A 386 -2.96 13.32 -15.81
CA LYS A 386 -3.55 12.11 -16.44
C LYS A 386 -2.47 11.09 -16.78
N ILE A 387 -1.37 11.54 -17.41
CA ILE A 387 -0.23 10.70 -17.82
C ILE A 387 0.33 9.93 -16.61
N VAL A 388 0.67 10.61 -15.51
CA VAL A 388 1.20 9.93 -14.30
C VAL A 388 0.20 8.92 -13.74
N LYS A 389 -1.10 9.23 -13.73
CA LYS A 389 -2.14 8.30 -13.25
C LYS A 389 -2.28 7.07 -14.15
N GLN A 390 -2.30 7.26 -15.48
CA GLN A 390 -2.37 6.16 -16.44
C GLN A 390 -1.14 5.25 -16.34
N VAL A 391 0.06 5.84 -16.29
CA VAL A 391 1.31 5.09 -16.12
C VAL A 391 1.30 4.34 -14.78
N PHE A 392 0.88 4.97 -13.68
CA PHE A 392 0.76 4.29 -12.39
C PHE A 392 -0.29 3.18 -12.38
N SER A 393 -1.38 3.31 -13.13
CA SER A 393 -2.34 2.22 -13.31
C SER A 393 -1.75 1.02 -14.05
N ILE A 394 -0.79 1.22 -14.98
CA ILE A 394 -0.15 0.15 -15.76
C ILE A 394 1.06 -0.45 -15.02
N LEU A 395 1.82 0.39 -14.31
CA LEU A 395 3.08 0.03 -13.67
C LEU A 395 3.16 0.72 -12.28
N PRO A 396 2.44 0.23 -11.24
CA PRO A 396 2.37 0.86 -9.91
C PRO A 396 3.67 0.72 -9.08
N VAL A 397 4.78 1.23 -9.62
CA VAL A 397 6.15 1.09 -9.07
C VAL A 397 6.87 2.44 -9.13
N TYR A 398 6.95 3.14 -7.99
CA TYR A 398 7.60 4.44 -7.94
C TYR A 398 9.10 4.37 -8.20
N ASP A 399 9.79 3.26 -7.86
CA ASP A 399 11.21 3.04 -8.19
C ASP A 399 11.48 2.98 -9.71
N LYS A 400 10.44 2.80 -10.56
CA LYS A 400 10.55 2.89 -12.03
C LYS A 400 10.01 4.21 -12.57
N ILE A 401 8.82 4.63 -12.11
CA ILE A 401 8.16 5.85 -12.58
C ILE A 401 8.98 7.10 -12.29
N VAL A 402 9.49 7.25 -11.06
CA VAL A 402 10.14 8.49 -10.64
C VAL A 402 11.49 8.71 -11.35
N PRO A 403 12.39 7.71 -11.49
CA PRO A 403 13.61 7.88 -12.29
C PRO A 403 13.33 8.14 -13.77
N ALA A 404 12.34 7.47 -14.37
CA ALA A 404 11.93 7.73 -15.76
C ALA A 404 11.41 9.16 -15.95
N LEU A 405 10.59 9.64 -15.02
CA LEU A 405 10.07 11.02 -15.00
C LEU A 405 11.19 12.07 -14.86
N LEU A 406 12.20 11.79 -14.03
CA LEU A 406 13.34 12.68 -13.82
C LEU A 406 14.31 12.73 -15.01
N THR A 407 14.35 11.70 -15.87
CA THR A 407 15.35 11.56 -16.94
C THR A 407 14.78 11.74 -18.35
N GLY A 408 13.58 11.24 -18.62
CA GLY A 408 12.86 11.39 -19.90
C GLY A 408 11.81 12.50 -19.90
N GLY A 409 11.48 13.06 -18.74
CA GLY A 409 10.40 14.03 -18.59
C GLY A 409 9.00 13.40 -18.59
N ILE A 410 7.98 14.23 -18.46
CA ILE A 410 6.59 13.78 -18.32
C ILE A 410 5.97 13.32 -19.65
N TRP A 411 6.34 13.95 -20.76
CA TRP A 411 5.69 13.72 -22.06
C TRP A 411 6.08 12.39 -22.70
N ASP A 412 7.28 11.88 -22.41
CA ASP A 412 7.77 10.59 -22.87
C ASP A 412 7.59 9.45 -21.85
N LEU A 413 7.11 9.74 -20.63
CA LEU A 413 6.88 8.76 -19.57
C LEU A 413 6.07 7.51 -20.00
N PRO A 414 4.98 7.63 -20.83
CA PRO A 414 4.26 6.44 -21.32
C PRO A 414 5.08 5.51 -22.19
N LYS A 415 6.14 6.01 -22.84
CA LYS A 415 7.03 5.21 -23.71
C LYS A 415 8.06 4.44 -22.88
N SER A 416 8.55 5.02 -21.79
CA SER A 416 9.52 4.40 -20.88
C SER A 416 8.87 3.45 -19.85
N CYS A 417 7.62 3.69 -19.47
CA CYS A 417 6.93 2.95 -18.41
C CYS A 417 5.75 2.14 -18.94
N GLY A 418 6.05 1.11 -19.74
CA GLY A 418 5.07 0.18 -20.29
C GLY A 418 4.63 -0.94 -19.34
N PHE A 419 3.65 -1.72 -19.80
CA PHE A 419 3.18 -2.95 -19.15
C PHE A 419 4.35 -3.93 -18.94
N THR A 420 4.48 -4.47 -17.73
CA THR A 420 5.51 -5.47 -17.39
C THR A 420 4.85 -6.71 -16.77
N PRO A 421 4.92 -7.90 -17.39
CA PRO A 421 4.48 -9.14 -16.76
C PRO A 421 5.18 -9.37 -15.41
N GLY A 422 4.46 -9.88 -14.41
CA GLY A 422 4.93 -9.94 -13.01
C GLY A 422 4.73 -8.62 -12.23
N VAL A 423 4.17 -7.59 -12.85
CA VAL A 423 3.65 -6.39 -12.17
C VAL A 423 2.15 -6.27 -12.45
N PRO A 424 1.28 -6.32 -11.43
CA PRO A 424 -0.16 -6.23 -11.65
C PRO A 424 -0.62 -4.82 -12.06
N VAL A 425 -1.53 -4.80 -13.03
CA VAL A 425 -2.21 -3.59 -13.51
C VAL A 425 -3.42 -3.28 -12.63
N GLY A 426 -3.66 -1.99 -12.39
CA GLY A 426 -4.84 -1.48 -11.69
C GLY A 426 -6.13 -1.97 -12.36
N PRO A 427 -7.03 -2.66 -11.63
CA PRO A 427 -8.18 -3.33 -12.22
C PRO A 427 -9.21 -2.35 -12.79
N MET A 428 -9.79 -2.68 -13.94
CA MET A 428 -10.96 -1.98 -14.47
C MET A 428 -12.12 -2.06 -13.45
N LEU A 429 -12.70 -0.92 -13.09
CA LEU A 429 -13.78 -0.80 -12.11
C LEU A 429 -15.14 -0.57 -12.78
N ALA A 430 -16.19 -1.17 -12.24
CA ALA A 430 -17.56 -0.98 -12.69
C ALA A 430 -18.23 0.23 -12.00
N LYS A 431 -19.03 0.99 -12.76
CA LYS A 431 -19.94 2.00 -12.19
C LYS A 431 -21.26 1.30 -11.80
N PRO A 432 -21.76 1.46 -10.56
CA PRO A 432 -23.08 0.95 -10.19
C PRO A 432 -24.17 1.70 -10.96
N THR A 433 -25.18 0.96 -11.39
CA THR A 433 -26.25 1.40 -12.30
C THR A 433 -27.59 0.90 -11.76
N LYS A 434 -28.64 1.73 -11.77
CA LYS A 434 -29.90 1.41 -11.07
C LYS A 434 -30.92 0.61 -11.89
N GLY A 435 -30.71 0.45 -13.18
CA GLY A 435 -31.57 -0.35 -14.05
C GLY A 435 -31.10 -0.38 -15.51
N VAL A 436 -31.66 -1.30 -16.28
CA VAL A 436 -31.25 -1.55 -17.69
C VAL A 436 -31.43 -0.31 -18.57
N ALA A 437 -32.44 0.52 -18.33
CA ALA A 437 -32.65 1.76 -19.08
C ALA A 437 -31.49 2.77 -18.93
N GLU A 438 -30.82 2.83 -17.77
CA GLU A 438 -29.62 3.68 -17.58
C GLU A 438 -28.43 3.13 -18.39
N ILE A 439 -28.34 1.81 -18.59
CA ILE A 439 -27.33 1.17 -19.44
C ILE A 439 -27.59 1.50 -20.91
N ILE A 440 -28.81 1.26 -21.39
CA ILE A 440 -29.21 1.54 -22.78
C ILE A 440 -29.03 3.02 -23.11
N ASN A 441 -29.50 3.94 -22.26
CA ASN A 441 -29.35 5.39 -22.47
C ASN A 441 -27.88 5.85 -22.46
N LYS A 442 -26.99 5.13 -21.78
CA LYS A 442 -25.56 5.46 -21.70
C LYS A 442 -24.77 4.96 -22.90
N PHE A 443 -25.05 3.74 -23.38
CA PHE A 443 -24.33 3.14 -24.50
C PHE A 443 -24.95 3.47 -25.86
N GLN A 444 -26.24 3.77 -25.92
CA GLN A 444 -26.95 4.16 -27.15
C GLN A 444 -26.70 3.12 -28.26
N ASP A 445 -26.17 3.54 -29.40
CA ASP A 445 -25.87 2.68 -30.56
C ASP A 445 -24.51 1.96 -30.46
N ILE A 446 -23.87 1.93 -29.29
CA ILE A 446 -22.62 1.20 -29.04
C ILE A 446 -22.94 -0.22 -28.56
N ASP A 447 -22.52 -1.22 -29.33
CA ASP A 447 -22.56 -2.63 -28.95
C ASP A 447 -21.87 -2.86 -27.60
N PHE A 448 -22.58 -3.53 -26.68
CA PHE A 448 -22.04 -3.96 -25.39
C PHE A 448 -22.37 -5.43 -25.11
N ILE A 449 -21.55 -6.06 -24.28
CA ILE A 449 -21.76 -7.44 -23.82
C ILE A 449 -22.32 -7.46 -22.40
N CYS A 450 -23.12 -8.48 -22.11
CA CYS A 450 -23.62 -8.77 -20.77
C CYS A 450 -22.94 -10.04 -20.25
N GLU A 451 -22.30 -9.95 -19.08
CA GLU A 451 -21.64 -11.08 -18.43
C GLU A 451 -22.20 -11.29 -17.03
N TYR A 452 -22.14 -12.52 -16.53
CA TYR A 452 -22.45 -12.78 -15.13
C TYR A 452 -21.40 -12.13 -14.24
N LYS A 453 -21.83 -11.22 -13.37
CA LYS A 453 -20.99 -10.74 -12.28
C LYS A 453 -20.89 -11.84 -11.22
N TYR A 454 -19.87 -12.68 -11.35
CA TYR A 454 -19.52 -13.69 -10.37
C TYR A 454 -19.24 -13.06 -8.99
N ASP A 455 -19.32 -13.90 -7.97
CA ASP A 455 -19.24 -13.54 -6.56
C ASP A 455 -18.10 -14.35 -5.92
N GLY A 456 -16.89 -13.79 -5.94
CA GLY A 456 -15.68 -14.48 -5.56
C GLY A 456 -14.54 -13.52 -5.22
N GLU A 457 -13.31 -13.97 -5.46
CA GLU A 457 -12.12 -13.14 -5.35
C GLU A 457 -11.53 -12.87 -6.73
N ARG A 458 -11.50 -11.60 -7.14
CA ARG A 458 -10.82 -11.18 -8.36
C ARG A 458 -9.33 -11.49 -8.28
N ALA A 459 -8.83 -12.16 -9.30
CA ALA A 459 -7.47 -12.64 -9.43
C ALA A 459 -6.92 -12.26 -10.81
N GLN A 460 -5.87 -11.45 -10.82
CA GLN A 460 -5.10 -11.18 -12.03
C GLN A 460 -3.99 -12.24 -12.13
N ILE A 461 -4.10 -13.15 -13.09
CA ILE A 461 -3.21 -14.31 -13.24
C ILE A 461 -2.17 -14.00 -14.31
N HIS A 462 -0.91 -13.88 -13.90
CA HIS A 462 0.25 -13.71 -14.77
C HIS A 462 0.90 -15.08 -15.01
N TYR A 463 1.04 -15.46 -16.27
CA TYR A 463 1.82 -16.62 -16.69
C TYR A 463 3.02 -16.16 -17.51
N MET A 464 4.21 -16.46 -17.00
CA MET A 464 5.48 -15.94 -17.47
C MET A 464 6.17 -16.90 -18.44
N GLU A 465 7.08 -16.41 -19.28
CA GLU A 465 7.74 -17.23 -20.32
C GLU A 465 8.65 -18.34 -19.75
N ASN A 466 9.15 -18.16 -18.52
CA ASN A 466 9.86 -19.18 -17.76
C ASN A 466 8.92 -20.26 -17.16
N GLY A 467 7.61 -20.16 -17.37
CA GLY A 467 6.59 -21.06 -16.85
C GLY A 467 6.07 -20.74 -15.43
N SER A 468 6.56 -19.68 -14.77
CA SER A 468 6.06 -19.28 -13.45
C SER A 468 4.65 -18.69 -13.55
N VAL A 469 3.84 -18.94 -12.52
CA VAL A 469 2.50 -18.36 -12.36
C VAL A 469 2.50 -17.46 -11.15
N GLU A 470 2.03 -16.23 -11.32
CA GLU A 470 1.80 -15.30 -10.22
C GLU A 470 0.34 -14.84 -10.23
N ILE A 471 -0.26 -14.70 -9.05
CA ILE A 471 -1.68 -14.39 -8.89
C ILE A 471 -1.79 -13.19 -7.97
N TYR A 472 -2.37 -12.09 -8.46
CA TYR A 472 -2.54 -10.86 -7.68
C TYR A 472 -4.00 -10.57 -7.35
N SER A 473 -4.23 -10.03 -6.16
CA SER A 473 -5.55 -9.57 -5.72
C SER A 473 -5.97 -8.29 -6.46
N ARG A 474 -7.24 -7.90 -6.28
CA ARG A 474 -7.77 -6.58 -6.71
C ARG A 474 -6.92 -5.39 -6.24
N ASN A 475 -6.22 -5.51 -5.11
CA ASN A 475 -5.38 -4.48 -4.53
C ASN A 475 -3.90 -4.63 -4.90
N ALA A 476 -3.59 -5.44 -5.93
CA ALA A 476 -2.23 -5.79 -6.35
C ALA A 476 -1.40 -6.58 -5.31
N GLU A 477 -2.03 -7.18 -4.29
CA GLU A 477 -1.34 -8.02 -3.30
C GLU A 477 -1.03 -9.41 -3.89
N CYS A 478 0.14 -9.97 -3.61
CA CYS A 478 0.51 -11.31 -4.09
C CYS A 478 -0.25 -12.42 -3.36
N ASN A 479 -1.14 -13.10 -4.08
CA ASN A 479 -1.98 -14.21 -3.65
C ASN A 479 -1.52 -15.58 -4.18
N THR A 480 -0.36 -15.67 -4.87
CA THR A 480 0.17 -16.93 -5.44
C THR A 480 0.20 -18.07 -4.42
N GLY A 481 0.69 -17.81 -3.20
CA GLY A 481 0.76 -18.78 -2.10
C GLY A 481 -0.58 -19.14 -1.43
N LYS A 482 -1.70 -18.51 -1.83
CA LYS A 482 -3.07 -18.81 -1.38
C LYS A 482 -3.78 -19.82 -2.30
N PHE A 483 -3.39 -19.84 -3.58
CA PHE A 483 -4.04 -20.62 -4.63
C PHE A 483 -3.06 -21.56 -5.37
N PRO A 484 -2.37 -22.47 -4.66
CA PRO A 484 -1.40 -23.40 -5.28
C PRO A 484 -2.09 -24.42 -6.22
N ASP A 485 -3.38 -24.68 -6.02
CA ASP A 485 -4.26 -25.43 -6.92
C ASP A 485 -4.47 -24.73 -8.27
N VAL A 486 -4.69 -23.40 -8.25
CA VAL A 486 -4.80 -22.57 -9.46
C VAL A 486 -3.45 -22.51 -10.18
N VAL A 487 -2.35 -22.29 -9.45
CA VAL A 487 -0.99 -22.37 -9.99
C VAL A 487 -0.75 -23.73 -10.66
N ALA A 488 -1.01 -24.84 -9.97
CA ALA A 488 -0.84 -26.17 -10.54
C ALA A 488 -1.77 -26.46 -11.73
N ALA A 489 -2.97 -25.88 -11.80
CA ALA A 489 -3.85 -25.99 -12.95
C ALA A 489 -3.32 -25.22 -14.17
N ILE A 490 -2.75 -24.02 -13.96
CA ILE A 490 -2.16 -23.18 -15.02
C ILE A 490 -0.79 -23.73 -15.48
N SER A 491 0.03 -24.28 -14.58
CA SER A 491 1.35 -24.83 -14.91
C SER A 491 1.32 -26.21 -15.55
N ARG A 492 0.25 -27.01 -15.36
CA ARG A 492 0.06 -28.31 -16.04
C ARG A 492 -0.31 -28.17 -17.53
N LEU A 493 -0.37 -26.94 -18.02
CA LEU A 493 -0.58 -26.62 -19.43
C LEU A 493 0.74 -26.75 -20.20
N PRO A 494 0.80 -27.50 -21.31
CA PRO A 494 2.07 -27.74 -21.99
C PRO A 494 2.76 -26.45 -22.41
N SER A 495 4.03 -26.33 -22.02
CA SER A 495 4.98 -25.42 -22.64
C SER A 495 5.61 -26.10 -23.87
N PRO A 496 5.89 -25.36 -24.95
CA PRO A 496 6.73 -25.89 -26.02
C PRO A 496 8.14 -26.20 -25.45
N PRO A 497 8.80 -27.29 -25.89
CA PRO A 497 10.13 -27.61 -25.40
C PRO A 497 11.13 -26.51 -25.76
N LEU A 498 11.93 -26.09 -24.78
CA LEU A 498 13.10 -25.23 -25.00
C LEU A 498 14.13 -26.00 -25.82
N HIS A 499 14.16 -25.75 -27.14
CA HIS A 499 15.21 -26.27 -27.99
C HIS A 499 16.56 -25.66 -27.59
N GLN A 500 17.38 -26.46 -26.91
CA GLN A 500 18.83 -26.28 -26.97
C GLN A 500 19.27 -26.47 -28.42
N ALA A 501 19.62 -25.37 -29.09
CA ALA A 501 20.17 -25.40 -30.43
C ALA A 501 21.59 -26.01 -30.39
N LYS A 502 21.68 -27.33 -30.57
CA LYS A 502 22.95 -27.95 -30.95
C LYS A 502 23.21 -27.60 -32.41
N HIS A 503 24.27 -26.84 -32.66
CA HIS A 503 24.76 -26.59 -34.01
C HIS A 503 25.26 -27.89 -34.65
N THR A 504 24.61 -28.31 -35.73
CA THR A 504 25.19 -29.14 -36.79
C THR A 504 24.75 -28.48 -38.11
N GLY A 505 25.70 -28.12 -38.96
CA GLY A 505 25.47 -27.17 -40.06
C GLY A 505 24.88 -27.78 -41.33
N GLN A 506 24.51 -26.87 -42.25
CA GLN A 506 24.74 -26.91 -43.72
C GLN A 506 24.41 -28.22 -44.47
N ASN A 507 23.63 -28.23 -45.56
CA ASN A 507 23.16 -27.17 -46.48
C ASN A 507 21.79 -27.58 -47.08
N PHE A 508 21.03 -26.65 -47.66
CA PHE A 508 20.47 -26.81 -49.01
C PHE A 508 20.05 -25.46 -49.61
N SER A 509 19.80 -25.45 -50.92
CA SER A 509 19.98 -24.32 -51.83
C SER A 509 18.79 -23.36 -52.01
N SER A 510 19.08 -22.27 -52.73
CA SER A 510 18.24 -21.11 -53.08
C SER A 510 17.18 -21.37 -54.18
N GLU A 511 16.41 -20.31 -54.47
CA GLU A 511 15.36 -20.14 -55.50
C GLU A 511 13.95 -20.60 -55.08
N SER A 512 12.84 -19.86 -55.34
CA SER A 512 12.64 -18.58 -56.05
C SER A 512 11.25 -17.94 -55.73
N PHE A 513 10.95 -16.77 -56.36
CA PHE A 513 9.65 -16.10 -56.57
C PHE A 513 9.12 -14.96 -55.64
N LEU A 514 9.31 -13.74 -56.16
CA LEU A 514 8.39 -12.58 -56.32
C LEU A 514 7.47 -12.05 -55.17
N THR A 515 7.88 -10.87 -54.67
CA THR A 515 7.14 -9.59 -54.55
C THR A 515 5.60 -9.49 -54.40
N MET A 516 5.21 -8.78 -53.31
CA MET A 516 3.99 -7.96 -53.05
C MET A 516 2.64 -8.65 -52.72
N PRO A 517 1.71 -7.97 -51.98
CA PRO A 517 1.83 -6.74 -51.19
C PRO A 517 1.58 -6.95 -49.68
N VAL A 518 1.79 -5.90 -48.87
CA VAL A 518 1.44 -5.88 -47.44
C VAL A 518 -0.09 -5.97 -47.26
N ARG A 519 -0.61 -7.18 -47.07
CA ARG A 519 -1.97 -7.40 -46.56
C ARG A 519 -1.96 -7.31 -45.04
N LYS A 520 -2.99 -6.67 -44.47
CA LYS A 520 -3.23 -6.60 -43.02
C LYS A 520 -2.97 -7.96 -42.38
N ALA A 521 -2.02 -8.01 -41.44
CA ALA A 521 -1.72 -9.24 -40.72
C ALA A 521 -2.98 -9.70 -39.99
N PHE A 522 -3.58 -10.78 -40.50
CA PHE A 522 -4.74 -11.42 -39.91
C PHE A 522 -4.30 -11.98 -38.56
N VAL A 523 -4.69 -11.32 -37.46
CA VAL A 523 -4.38 -11.78 -36.09
C VAL A 523 -4.97 -13.19 -35.95
N PRO A 524 -4.16 -14.25 -35.85
CA PRO A 524 -4.70 -15.60 -35.83
C PRO A 524 -5.42 -15.79 -34.50
N SER A 525 -6.74 -16.04 -34.52
CA SER A 525 -7.55 -16.22 -33.30
C SER A 525 -6.85 -17.13 -32.31
N ALA A 526 -6.45 -16.53 -31.20
CA ALA A 526 -5.59 -17.14 -30.22
C ALA A 526 -5.86 -16.48 -28.88
N ILE A 527 -6.94 -16.91 -28.23
CA ILE A 527 -6.92 -17.24 -26.80
C ILE A 527 -7.92 -18.36 -26.49
N VAL A 528 -7.66 -18.99 -25.34
CA VAL A 528 -8.36 -20.09 -24.66
C VAL A 528 -9.87 -20.17 -24.96
N LYS A 529 -10.33 -21.32 -25.48
CA LYS A 529 -11.75 -21.66 -25.61
C LYS A 529 -12.36 -22.01 -24.24
N LEU A 530 -12.52 -21.02 -23.39
CA LEU A 530 -13.14 -21.11 -22.06
C LEU A 530 -14.67 -21.07 -22.18
N VAL A 531 -15.23 -22.05 -22.90
CA VAL A 531 -16.68 -22.12 -23.17
C VAL A 531 -17.42 -22.62 -21.93
N PHE A 532 -18.10 -21.69 -21.26
CA PHE A 532 -19.18 -21.97 -20.33
C PHE A 532 -20.54 -21.74 -21.00
N THR A 533 -21.04 -22.74 -21.73
CA THR A 533 -22.46 -22.83 -22.07
C THR A 533 -22.94 -24.28 -22.04
N ASN A 534 -23.99 -24.49 -21.26
CA ASN A 534 -24.82 -25.70 -21.13
C ASN A 534 -24.22 -26.91 -20.40
N ALA A 535 -25.03 -27.45 -19.50
CA ALA A 535 -24.70 -28.53 -18.59
C ALA A 535 -24.76 -29.90 -19.29
N SER A 536 -23.62 -30.39 -19.77
CA SER A 536 -23.32 -31.82 -19.78
C SER A 536 -21.81 -32.07 -19.91
N LEU A 537 -21.35 -33.19 -19.34
CA LEU A 537 -19.99 -33.73 -19.37
C LEU A 537 -18.89 -32.87 -18.71
N VAL A 538 -18.27 -33.46 -17.67
CA VAL A 538 -17.20 -32.84 -16.88
C VAL A 538 -15.85 -33.33 -17.37
N THR A 539 -15.21 -32.50 -18.17
CA THR A 539 -13.75 -32.37 -18.34
C THR A 539 -13.49 -31.07 -19.08
N SER A 540 -13.70 -29.92 -18.41
CA SER A 540 -13.36 -28.60 -18.97
C SER A 540 -11.85 -28.44 -19.01
N HIS A 541 -11.25 -28.97 -20.10
CA HIS A 541 -9.85 -28.79 -20.41
C HIS A 541 -9.54 -27.29 -20.49
N LEU A 542 -8.75 -26.82 -19.53
CA LEU A 542 -7.97 -25.61 -19.73
C LEU A 542 -6.95 -25.96 -20.83
N PHE A 543 -7.25 -25.66 -22.09
CA PHE A 543 -6.33 -25.86 -23.20
C PHE A 543 -5.60 -24.55 -23.51
N LYS A 544 -4.41 -24.41 -22.94
CA LYS A 544 -3.39 -23.51 -23.50
C LYS A 544 -2.99 -24.06 -24.87
N LYS A 545 -3.18 -23.28 -25.94
CA LYS A 545 -2.60 -23.62 -27.25
C LYS A 545 -1.06 -23.68 -27.08
N PRO A 546 -0.34 -24.64 -27.66
CA PRO A 546 1.13 -24.70 -27.54
C PRO A 546 1.88 -23.44 -28.00
N SER A 547 1.23 -22.60 -28.81
CA SER A 547 1.72 -21.29 -29.26
C SER A 547 1.74 -20.22 -28.15
N VAL A 548 1.10 -20.44 -26.99
CA VAL A 548 1.09 -19.49 -25.89
C VAL A 548 2.36 -19.67 -25.04
N LYS A 549 3.15 -18.60 -24.93
CA LYS A 549 4.38 -18.51 -24.14
C LYS A 549 4.15 -17.76 -22.83
N SER A 550 3.39 -16.66 -22.87
CA SER A 550 3.09 -15.82 -21.71
C SER A 550 1.73 -15.14 -21.87
N PHE A 551 1.03 -14.88 -20.76
CA PHE A 551 -0.24 -14.16 -20.77
C PHE A 551 -0.52 -13.48 -19.42
N VAL A 552 -1.45 -12.52 -19.42
CA VAL A 552 -2.04 -11.98 -18.18
C VAL A 552 -3.56 -11.95 -18.31
N LEU A 553 -4.25 -12.76 -17.50
CA LEU A 553 -5.72 -12.84 -17.45
C LEU A 553 -6.28 -12.05 -16.26
N ASP A 554 -7.48 -11.51 -16.41
CA ASP A 554 -8.30 -10.98 -15.33
C ASP A 554 -9.49 -11.93 -15.10
N CYS A 555 -9.57 -12.48 -13.89
CA CYS A 555 -10.45 -13.60 -13.54
C CYS A 555 -11.19 -13.35 -12.23
N GLU A 556 -12.33 -14.01 -12.03
CA GLU A 556 -12.92 -14.24 -10.71
C GLU A 556 -12.63 -15.69 -10.28
N LEU A 557 -12.04 -15.87 -9.10
CA LEU A 557 -11.92 -17.18 -8.45
C LEU A 557 -13.15 -17.38 -7.55
N VAL A 558 -13.92 -18.43 -7.83
CA VAL A 558 -15.21 -18.67 -7.18
C VAL A 558 -15.20 -20.04 -6.51
N ALA A 559 -15.69 -20.13 -5.27
CA ALA A 559 -15.80 -21.42 -4.56
C ALA A 559 -16.74 -22.37 -5.32
N TYR A 560 -16.36 -23.64 -5.45
CA TYR A 560 -17.04 -24.58 -6.34
C TYR A 560 -17.13 -25.98 -5.73
N ASP A 561 -18.32 -26.58 -5.78
CA ASP A 561 -18.55 -27.96 -5.38
C ASP A 561 -18.37 -28.87 -6.60
N ARG A 562 -17.28 -29.66 -6.62
CA ARG A 562 -16.98 -30.60 -7.72
C ARG A 562 -17.96 -31.76 -7.82
N VAL A 563 -18.59 -32.17 -6.70
CA VAL A 563 -19.50 -33.31 -6.64
C VAL A 563 -20.87 -32.89 -7.19
N GLN A 564 -21.42 -31.78 -6.69
CA GLN A 564 -22.72 -31.24 -7.12
C GLN A 564 -22.61 -30.35 -8.38
N LYS A 565 -21.39 -30.06 -8.85
CA LYS A 565 -21.08 -29.28 -10.05
C LYS A 565 -21.69 -27.87 -10.04
N LYS A 566 -21.66 -27.23 -8.87
CA LYS A 566 -22.30 -25.92 -8.65
C LYS A 566 -21.34 -24.90 -8.04
N ILE A 567 -21.58 -23.63 -8.35
CA ILE A 567 -21.00 -22.49 -7.65
C ILE A 567 -21.52 -22.48 -6.20
N LEU A 568 -20.63 -22.17 -5.27
CA LEU A 568 -20.94 -21.92 -3.87
C LEU A 568 -20.97 -20.39 -3.62
N PRO A 569 -21.93 -19.86 -2.85
CA PRO A 569 -22.09 -18.41 -2.65
C PRO A 569 -20.92 -17.80 -1.85
N PHE A 570 -20.63 -16.51 -2.12
CA PHE A 570 -19.63 -15.76 -1.38
C PHE A 570 -20.12 -15.36 0.02
N GLN A 571 -21.41 -15.03 0.18
CA GLN A 571 -22.06 -14.64 1.44
C GLN A 571 -23.56 -15.02 1.37
N VAL A 572 -24.24 -15.21 2.51
CA VAL A 572 -25.68 -15.57 2.57
C VAL A 572 -26.43 -14.60 3.50
N ASP A 573 -27.76 -14.73 3.57
CA ASP A 573 -28.69 -13.86 4.32
C ASP A 573 -29.66 -14.74 5.13
N MET A 574 -29.76 -14.54 6.45
CA MET A 574 -30.50 -15.44 7.36
C MET A 574 -32.04 -15.34 7.29
N VAL A 575 -32.72 -16.48 7.10
CA VAL A 575 -34.13 -16.68 7.48
C VAL A 575 -34.34 -18.09 8.04
N GLY A 576 -34.81 -18.21 9.30
CA GLY A 576 -35.38 -19.47 9.81
C GLY A 576 -34.52 -20.35 10.72
N GLY A 577 -33.34 -19.89 11.17
CA GLY A 577 -32.64 -20.50 12.32
C GLY A 577 -31.92 -21.84 12.06
N VAL A 578 -31.71 -22.21 10.80
CA VAL A 578 -30.77 -23.28 10.39
C VAL A 578 -29.49 -22.61 9.88
N TYR A 579 -28.31 -23.19 10.13
CA TYR A 579 -27.00 -22.58 9.86
C TYR A 579 -26.89 -21.83 8.52
N PHE A 580 -26.75 -20.51 8.62
CA PHE A 580 -26.27 -19.63 7.55
C PHE A 580 -24.82 -19.22 7.82
N ASP A 581 -24.16 -18.70 6.79
CA ASP A 581 -22.99 -17.82 6.87
C ASP A 581 -21.64 -18.40 7.35
N MET A 582 -20.88 -18.94 6.40
CA MET A 582 -19.47 -18.58 6.26
C MET A 582 -19.21 -18.12 4.82
N GLN A 583 -18.37 -17.09 4.66
CA GLN A 583 -17.80 -16.75 3.35
C GLN A 583 -16.82 -17.85 2.93
N ILE A 584 -17.32 -18.86 2.20
CA ILE A 584 -16.64 -20.15 1.98
C ILE A 584 -15.23 -19.96 1.40
N LEU A 585 -15.07 -19.03 0.45
CA LEU A 585 -13.78 -18.73 -0.16
C LEU A 585 -12.78 -18.07 0.81
N ILE A 586 -13.25 -17.23 1.72
CA ILE A 586 -12.45 -16.52 2.73
C ILE A 586 -11.95 -17.47 3.84
N THR A 587 -12.58 -18.64 3.99
CA THR A 587 -12.10 -19.70 4.90
C THR A 587 -10.79 -20.35 4.44
N ARG A 588 -10.39 -20.20 3.17
CA ARG A 588 -9.11 -20.69 2.68
C ARG A 588 -7.96 -19.99 3.40
N ALA A 589 -6.98 -20.78 3.84
CA ALA A 589 -5.74 -20.26 4.44
C ALA A 589 -5.06 -19.27 3.48
N ARG A 590 -4.46 -18.20 4.04
CA ARG A 590 -4.02 -17.03 3.25
C ARG A 590 -2.57 -17.07 2.76
N LYS A 591 -1.71 -17.83 3.43
CA LYS A 591 -0.27 -17.92 3.14
C LYS A 591 0.18 -19.38 3.30
N ASN A 592 1.14 -19.80 2.49
CA ASN A 592 1.78 -21.14 2.54
C ASN A 592 0.80 -22.31 2.50
N VAL A 593 -0.23 -22.24 1.65
CA VAL A 593 -1.21 -23.32 1.51
C VAL A 593 -0.57 -24.53 0.82
N VAL A 594 -0.79 -25.74 1.34
CA VAL A 594 -0.40 -27.00 0.68
C VAL A 594 -1.60 -27.55 -0.10
N VAL A 595 -1.39 -28.04 -1.32
CA VAL A 595 -2.46 -28.51 -2.22
C VAL A 595 -3.34 -29.59 -1.58
N SER A 596 -2.74 -30.50 -0.80
CA SER A 596 -3.45 -31.59 -0.10
C SER A 596 -4.32 -31.13 1.08
N GLU A 597 -4.17 -29.89 1.55
CA GLU A 597 -4.92 -29.34 2.68
C GLU A 597 -6.13 -28.50 2.23
N ILE A 598 -6.35 -28.36 0.92
CA ILE A 598 -7.43 -27.56 0.35
C ILE A 598 -8.77 -28.27 0.58
N LYS A 599 -9.61 -27.67 1.42
CA LYS A 599 -10.99 -28.11 1.69
C LYS A 599 -12.04 -27.44 0.79
N VAL A 600 -11.67 -26.31 0.18
CA VAL A 600 -12.56 -25.48 -0.65
C VAL A 600 -11.95 -25.37 -2.04
N ASP A 601 -12.49 -26.15 -2.95
CA ASP A 601 -12.20 -26.06 -4.38
C ASP A 601 -12.64 -24.71 -4.97
N VAL A 602 -11.94 -24.28 -6.02
CA VAL A 602 -12.28 -23.08 -6.79
C VAL A 602 -12.39 -23.37 -8.28
N CYS A 603 -13.26 -22.61 -8.94
CA CYS A 603 -13.36 -22.48 -10.38
C CYS A 603 -12.82 -21.12 -10.83
N ILE A 604 -12.21 -21.06 -12.02
CA ILE A 604 -11.62 -19.85 -12.60
C ILE A 604 -12.57 -19.34 -13.68
N PHE A 605 -13.16 -18.16 -13.49
CA PHE A 605 -13.96 -17.47 -14.49
C PHE A 605 -13.18 -16.29 -15.05
N ALA A 606 -12.43 -16.52 -16.13
CA ALA A 606 -11.73 -15.44 -16.85
C ALA A 606 -12.74 -14.58 -17.62
N PHE A 607 -12.58 -13.26 -17.56
CA PHE A 607 -13.46 -12.32 -18.27
C PHE A 607 -12.70 -11.32 -19.16
N ASP A 608 -11.39 -11.13 -18.95
CA ASP A 608 -10.53 -10.27 -19.78
C ASP A 608 -9.10 -10.83 -19.88
N ILE A 609 -8.35 -10.35 -20.88
CA ILE A 609 -6.92 -10.64 -21.09
C ILE A 609 -6.19 -9.35 -21.42
N LEU A 610 -5.15 -9.07 -20.64
CA LEU A 610 -4.45 -7.79 -20.65
C LEU A 610 -3.14 -7.86 -21.44
N TYR A 611 -2.62 -9.06 -21.69
CA TYR A 611 -1.35 -9.31 -22.36
C TYR A 611 -1.28 -10.74 -22.89
N LEU A 612 -0.66 -10.92 -24.07
CA LEU A 612 -0.37 -12.22 -24.69
C LEU A 612 0.97 -12.17 -25.44
N ASN A 613 1.87 -13.14 -25.19
CA ASN A 613 3.05 -13.41 -26.04
C ASN A 613 3.89 -12.17 -26.44
N GLY A 614 4.21 -11.31 -25.47
CA GLY A 614 4.99 -10.08 -25.73
C GLY A 614 4.14 -8.84 -26.05
N GLN A 615 2.83 -8.98 -26.29
CA GLN A 615 1.93 -7.90 -26.70
C GLN A 615 0.97 -7.50 -25.56
N PRO A 616 1.07 -6.26 -25.02
CA PRO A 616 0.06 -5.69 -24.15
C PRO A 616 -1.21 -5.35 -24.94
N LEU A 617 -2.37 -5.78 -24.44
CA LEU A 617 -3.66 -5.63 -25.11
C LEU A 617 -4.51 -4.49 -24.51
N LEU A 618 -3.96 -3.71 -23.57
CA LEU A 618 -4.70 -2.66 -22.83
C LEU A 618 -5.36 -1.58 -23.71
N HIS A 619 -4.83 -1.35 -24.92
CA HIS A 619 -5.36 -0.39 -25.89
C HIS A 619 -6.25 -1.02 -26.97
N GLU A 620 -6.34 -2.36 -27.00
CA GLU A 620 -7.22 -3.09 -27.92
C GLU A 620 -8.68 -3.03 -27.46
N GLN A 621 -9.60 -3.16 -28.42
CA GLN A 621 -11.03 -3.23 -28.11
C GLN A 621 -11.37 -4.51 -27.34
N LEU A 622 -12.33 -4.45 -26.40
CA LEU A 622 -12.75 -5.62 -25.60
C LEU A 622 -13.16 -6.83 -26.46
N LYS A 623 -13.71 -6.60 -27.65
CA LYS A 623 -14.01 -7.65 -28.62
C LYS A 623 -12.75 -8.41 -29.04
N VAL A 624 -11.70 -7.70 -29.47
CA VAL A 624 -10.41 -8.28 -29.89
C VAL A 624 -9.75 -9.05 -28.75
N ARG A 625 -9.88 -8.58 -27.50
CA ARG A 625 -9.35 -9.30 -26.32
C ARG A 625 -10.13 -10.58 -26.00
N LYS A 626 -11.37 -10.74 -26.48
CA LYS A 626 -12.20 -11.93 -26.22
C LYS A 626 -12.13 -13.00 -27.33
N GLU A 627 -11.47 -12.72 -28.45
CA GLU A 627 -11.31 -13.61 -29.64
C GLU A 627 -9.99 -14.43 -29.66
#